data_AF-A0A936TGL8-F1
#
_entry.id   AF-A0A936TGL8-F1
#
_cell.length_a   1.000
_cell.length_b   1.000
_cell.length_c   1.000
_cell.angle_alpha   90.00
_cell.angle_beta   90.00
_cell.angle_gamma   90.00
#
_symmetry.space_group_name_H-M   'P 1'
#
loop_
_entity.id
_entity.type
_entity.pdbx_description
1 polymer ?
#
loop_
_entity_poly.entity_id
_entity_poly.type
_entity_poly.pdbx_seq_one_letter_code
_entity_poly.pdbx_strand_id
1 'polypeptide(L)' 'MQLILTVEEQEVLSGGIKSAISDLGTEVGHTDNQAMRQGLQKRKKVLLAILDRLKGIG' A
#
# COMPACT_ATOMS: atom_id res chain seq x y z
N MET A 1 -2.98 21.36 6.42
CA MET A 1 -2.66 20.61 7.66
C MET A 1 -1.67 19.52 7.30
N GLN A 2 -0.53 19.45 7.96
CA GLN A 2 0.52 18.45 7.69
C GLN A 2 0.48 17.40 8.80
N LEU A 3 0.41 16.12 8.43
CA LEU A 3 0.48 15.01 9.37
C LEU A 3 1.96 14.69 9.61
N ILE A 4 2.42 14.87 10.85
CA ILE A 4 3.77 14.49 11.29
C ILE A 4 3.62 13.19 12.06
N LEU A 5 4.31 12.15 11.60
CA LEU A 5 4.26 10.82 12.21
C LEU A 5 5.48 10.61 13.10
N THR A 6 5.27 10.07 14.29
CA THR A 6 6.33 9.49 15.12
C THR A 6 6.93 8.24 14.46
N VAL A 7 8.08 7.78 14.95
CA VAL A 7 8.73 6.56 14.46
C VAL A 7 7.80 5.35 14.62
N GLU A 8 7.13 5.22 15.78
CA GLU A 8 6.19 4.13 16.04
C GLU A 8 5.00 4.15 15.06
N GLU A 9 4.42 5.33 14.81
CA GLU A 9 3.33 5.47 13.84
C GLU A 9 3.78 5.14 12.41
N GLN A 10 5.02 5.50 12.03
CA GLN A 10 5.59 5.13 10.74
C GLN A 10 5.78 3.62 10.61
N GLU A 11 6.22 2.94 11.67
CA GLU A 11 6.40 1.49 11.70
C GLU A 11 5.06 0.76 11.57
N VAL A 12 4.07 1.15 12.38
CA VAL A 12 2.71 0.58 12.35
C VAL A 12 2.08 0.80 10.96
N LEU A 13 2.16 2.02 10.43
CA LEU A 13 1.61 2.36 9.12
C LEU A 13 2.34 1.59 8.00
N SER A 14 3.66 1.49 8.06
CA SER A 14 4.45 0.72 7.10
C SER A 14 4.08 -0.76 7.14
N GLY A 15 3.86 -1.32 8.33
CA GLY A 15 3.38 -2.70 8.52
C GLY A 15 2.01 -2.92 7.86
N GLY A 16 1.04 -2.07 8.19
CA GLY A 16 -0.31 -2.15 7.62
C GLY A 16 -0.33 -2.02 6.09
N ILE A 17 0.46 -1.09 5.54
CA ILE A 17 0.58 -0.91 4.09
C ILE A 17 1.21 -2.13 3.42
N LYS A 18 2.25 -2.72 4.00
CA LYS A 18 2.88 -3.95 3.46
C LYS A 18 1.90 -5.11 3.42
N SER A 19 1.12 -5.33 4.49
CA SER A 19 0.09 -6.37 4.53
C SER A 19 -0.97 -6.14 3.45
N ALA A 20 -1.51 -4.92 3.34
CA ALA A 20 -2.50 -4.59 2.32
C ALA A 20 -1.97 -4.76 0.88
N ILE A 21 -0.70 -4.46 0.61
CA ILE A 21 -0.06 -4.69 -0.69
C ILE A 21 0.02 -6.19 -1.00
N SER A 22 0.32 -7.03 0.00
CA SER A 22 0.35 -8.48 -0.11
C SER A 22 -1.03 -9.03 -0.45
N ASP A 23 -2.05 -8.62 0.31
CA ASP A 23 -3.44 -9.05 0.12
C ASP A 23 -3.96 -8.67 -1.28
N LEU A 24 -3.68 -7.45 -1.74
CA LEU A 24 -4.01 -7.03 -3.11
C LEU A 24 -3.27 -7.85 -4.17
N GLY A 25 -2.04 -8.29 -3.90
CA GLY A 25 -1.30 -9.18 -4.79
C GLY A 25 -2.01 -10.52 -4.97
N THR A 26 -2.43 -11.11 -3.86
CA THR A 26 -3.22 -12.35 -3.84
C THR A 26 -4.55 -12.17 -4.57
N GLU A 27 -5.29 -11.10 -4.27
CA GLU A 27 -6.59 -10.82 -4.90
C GLU A 27 -6.47 -10.61 -6.42
N VAL A 28 -5.44 -9.90 -6.88
CA VAL A 28 -5.14 -9.72 -8.31
C VAL A 28 -4.92 -11.07 -9.00
N GLY A 29 -4.26 -12.02 -8.32
CA GLY A 29 -4.01 -13.37 -8.83
C GLY A 29 -5.29 -14.19 -9.00
N HIS A 30 -6.29 -13.96 -8.15
CA HIS A 30 -7.58 -14.67 -8.18
C HIS A 30 -8.69 -13.95 -8.96
N THR A 31 -8.45 -12.71 -9.43
CA THR A 31 -9.47 -11.91 -10.12
C THR A 31 -9.41 -12.11 -11.62
N ASP A 32 -10.41 -12.78 -12.21
CA ASP A 32 -10.52 -12.96 -13.66
C ASP A 32 -11.02 -11.72 -14.41
N ASN A 33 -11.86 -10.91 -13.76
CA ASN A 33 -12.38 -9.69 -14.37
C ASN A 33 -11.27 -8.65 -14.57
N GLN A 34 -10.95 -8.35 -15.83
CA GLN A 34 -9.85 -7.45 -16.17
C GLN A 34 -10.01 -6.04 -15.59
N ALA A 35 -11.21 -5.47 -15.58
CA ALA A 35 -11.46 -4.14 -15.04
C ALA A 35 -11.26 -4.10 -13.52
N MET A 36 -11.72 -5.13 -12.81
CA MET A 36 -11.49 -5.29 -11.38
C MET A 36 -9.98 -5.47 -11.09
N ARG A 37 -9.29 -6.30 -11.86
CA ARG A 37 -7.84 -6.52 -11.74
C ARG A 37 -7.05 -5.22 -11.91
N GLN A 38 -7.40 -4.39 -12.90
CA GLN A 38 -6.81 -3.06 -13.09
C GLN A 38 -7.06 -2.14 -11.90
N GLY A 39 -8.28 -2.16 -11.34
CA GLY A 39 -8.62 -1.41 -10.13
C GLY A 39 -7.74 -1.80 -8.93
N LEU A 40 -7.55 -3.10 -8.71
CA LEU A 40 -6.70 -3.63 -7.64
C LEU A 40 -5.22 -3.26 -7.84
N GLN A 41 -4.72 -3.37 -9.08
CA GLN A 41 -3.35 -2.96 -9.42
C GLN A 41 -3.13 -1.46 -9.19
N LYS A 42 -4.12 -0.61 -9.51
CA LYS A 42 -4.06 0.83 -9.26
C LYS A 42 -3.97 1.12 -7.75
N ARG A 43 -4.78 0.45 -6.92
CA ARG A 43 -4.70 0.57 -5.45
C ARG A 43 -3.34 0.13 -4.93
N LYS A 44 -2.83 -1.02 -5.40
CA LYS A 44 -1.50 -1.52 -5.04
C LYS A 44 -0.40 -0.52 -5.37
N LYS A 45 -0.46 0.12 -6.55
CA LYS A 45 0.50 1.16 -6.97
C LYS A 45 0.45 2.39 -6.05
N VAL A 46 -0.73 2.84 -5.63
CA VAL A 46 -0.87 3.95 -4.68
C VAL A 46 -0.24 3.61 -3.34
N LEU A 47 -0.51 2.40 -2.81
CA LEU A 47 0.06 1.94 -1.54
C LEU A 47 1.59 1.82 -1.60
N LEU A 48 2.14 1.30 -2.69
CA LEU A 48 3.59 1.26 -2.92
C LEU A 48 4.20 2.67 -2.89
N ALA A 49 3.55 3.64 -3.52
CA ALA A 49 4.03 5.03 -3.50
C ALA A 49 3.94 5.68 -2.11
N ILE A 50 2.95 5.31 -1.29
CA ILE A 50 2.88 5.76 0.11
C ILE A 50 4.03 5.13 0.91
N LEU A 51 4.25 3.82 0.75
CA LEU A 51 5.32 3.11 1.44
C LEU A 51 6.71 3.65 1.09
N ASP A 52 6.93 4.01 -0.18
CA ASP A 52 8.18 4.62 -0.64
C ASP A 52 8.42 5.98 0.03
N ARG A 53 7.38 6.83 0.08
CA ARG A 53 7.45 8.10 0.80
C ARG A 53 7.72 7.92 2.28
N LEU A 54 7.18 6.88 2.93
CA LEU A 54 7.48 6.59 4.34
C LEU A 54 8.94 6.20 4.56
N LYS A 55 9.55 5.43 3.64
CA LYS A 55 10.97 5.05 3.71
C LYS A 55 11.93 6.22 3.48
N GLY A 56 11.50 7.23 2.74
CA GLY A 56 12.28 8.45 2.48
C GLY A 56 12.21 9.50 3.60
N ILE A 57 11.46 9.25 4.68
CA ILE A 57 11.40 10.11 5.89
C ILE A 57 12.35 9.54 6.96
N GLY A 58 13.59 9.23 6.55
CA GLY A 58 14.66 8.72 7.41
C GLY A 58 15.81 9.70 7.48
#